data_AF-A0A6P3HZH3-F1
#
_entry.id   AF-A0A6P3HZH3-F1
#
_cell.length_a   1.000
_cell.length_b   1.000
_cell.length_c   1.000
_cell.angle_alpha   90.00
_cell.angle_beta   90.00
_cell.angle_gamma   90.00
#
_symmetry.space_group_name_H-M   'P 1'
#
loop_
_entity.id
_entity.type
_entity.pdbx_description
1 polymer ?
#
loop_
_entity_poly.entity_id
_entity_poly.type
_entity_poly.pdbx_seq_one_letter_code
_entity_poly.pdbx_strand_id
1 'polypeptide(L)'
;MLYISVLLPYIILFSLLIRSLTMKGAYFGLKNLLAAKVPALYSVEVWRRTGNQLFLSLGPGFGSFTAISSYIPRSNNCVIDAYAVAFLNLLVSLTTTVFVFAVMGHLATKNNEKCYLMNAEKVMDLVIAQVLPPEAHPPDSLYHDPSSIYPKWLNNLPEYIKSRILPNLTDCDLSKELNKVMIGPGVVIVTFSDIVSLFSGPTFWSIVTFLLLVNLGLSTVIGIIQGIITPLQDTFSSLREHSKLLTVGVCVPMFLGSLLFVRPSGSYYVNLLDDYWVSLPLFFIVILETIAMAWIYGARSHMR
;
A
#
# COMPACT_ATOMS: atom_id res chain seq x y z
N MET A 1 10.08 4.52 24.15
CA MET A 1 9.64 3.61 23.06
C MET A 1 8.68 4.32 22.11
N LEU A 2 7.56 4.88 22.61
CA LEU A 2 6.54 5.54 21.79
C LEU A 2 7.09 6.65 20.88
N TYR A 3 7.91 7.58 21.39
CA TYR A 3 8.47 8.67 20.58
C TYR A 3 9.30 8.18 19.38
N ILE A 4 10.11 7.14 19.57
CA ILE A 4 10.91 6.55 18.50
C ILE A 4 9.99 5.84 17.51
N SER A 5 9.07 4.99 18.00
CA SER A 5 8.15 4.24 17.15
C SER A 5 7.15 5.13 16.40
N VAL A 6 6.85 6.32 16.92
CA VAL A 6 5.96 7.29 16.26
C VAL A 6 6.74 8.12 15.24
N LEU A 7 7.89 8.70 15.58
CA LEU A 7 8.61 9.62 14.68
C LEU A 7 9.36 8.90 13.55
N LEU A 8 9.91 7.71 13.83
CA LEU A 8 10.73 6.96 12.88
C LEU A 8 9.97 6.63 11.58
N PRO A 9 8.70 6.16 11.61
CA PRO A 9 7.93 5.94 10.40
C PRO A 9 7.82 7.15 9.48
N TYR A 10 7.56 8.35 10.03
CA TYR A 10 7.44 9.57 9.23
C TYR A 10 8.76 9.96 8.56
N ILE A 11 9.87 9.84 9.30
CA ILE A 11 11.21 10.13 8.75
C ILE A 11 11.54 9.17 7.61
N ILE A 12 11.26 7.87 7.80
CA ILE A 12 11.52 6.86 6.78
C ILE A 12 10.63 7.11 5.55
N LEU A 13 9.32 7.31 5.73
CA LEU A 13 8.39 7.59 4.64
C LEU A 13 8.80 8.83 3.84
N PHE A 14 9.22 9.89 4.52
CA PHE A 14 9.70 11.10 3.85
C PHE A 14 10.98 10.86 3.05
N SER A 15 11.93 10.08 3.59
CA SER A 15 13.16 9.72 2.86
C SER A 15 12.88 8.85 1.62
N LEU A 16 11.94 7.90 1.74
CA LEU A 16 11.49 7.03 0.66
C LEU A 16 10.76 7.84 -0.41
N LEU A 17 9.95 8.82 -0.02
CA LEU A 17 9.29 9.74 -0.95
C LEU A 17 10.33 10.50 -1.78
N ILE A 18 11.29 11.17 -1.15
CA ILE A 18 12.34 11.92 -1.86
C ILE A 18 13.05 11.00 -2.84
N ARG A 19 13.46 9.81 -2.38
CA ARG A 19 14.14 8.84 -3.24
C ARG A 19 13.26 8.43 -4.42
N SER A 20 11.98 8.15 -4.20
CA SER A 20 11.06 7.71 -5.26
C SER A 20 10.84 8.76 -6.34
N LEU A 21 10.77 10.03 -5.97
CA LEU A 21 10.57 11.14 -6.91
C LEU A 21 11.78 11.37 -7.82
N THR A 22 12.98 11.00 -7.36
CA THR A 22 14.21 11.11 -8.17
C THR A 22 14.37 10.00 -9.22
N MET A 23 13.49 8.99 -9.23
CA MET A 23 13.62 7.86 -10.14
C MET A 23 13.06 8.14 -11.53
N LYS A 24 13.68 7.54 -12.56
CA LYS A 24 13.17 7.57 -13.94
C LYS A 24 11.79 6.91 -14.00
N GLY A 25 10.83 7.53 -14.69
CA GLY A 25 9.47 6.99 -14.80
C GLY A 25 8.52 7.38 -13.66
N ALA A 26 9.01 8.03 -12.59
CA ALA A 26 8.15 8.51 -11.50
C ALA A 26 7.06 9.48 -11.99
N TYR A 27 7.42 10.39 -12.89
CA TYR A 27 6.48 11.33 -13.51
C TYR A 27 5.30 10.63 -14.20
N PHE A 28 5.53 9.50 -14.88
CA PHE A 28 4.46 8.75 -15.55
C PHE A 28 3.45 8.18 -14.53
N GLY A 29 3.95 7.63 -13.43
CA GLY A 29 3.10 7.15 -12.33
C GLY A 29 2.27 8.27 -11.71
N LEU A 30 2.89 9.43 -11.44
CA LEU A 30 2.20 10.59 -10.87
C LEU A 30 1.18 11.21 -11.83
N LYS A 31 1.47 11.25 -13.13
CA LYS A 31 0.51 11.69 -14.13
C LYS A 31 -0.73 10.79 -14.15
N ASN A 32 -0.55 9.47 -13.99
CA ASN A 32 -1.66 8.53 -13.89
C ASN A 32 -2.43 8.63 -12.56
N LEU A 33 -1.77 8.98 -11.45
CA LEU A 33 -2.45 9.28 -10.18
C LEU A 33 -3.42 10.46 -10.32
N LEU A 34 -2.98 11.53 -10.99
CA LEU A 34 -3.78 12.74 -11.20
C LEU A 34 -4.78 12.61 -12.37
N ALA A 35 -4.72 11.53 -13.14
CA ALA A 35 -5.65 11.27 -14.23
C ALA A 35 -7.03 10.92 -13.65
N ALA A 36 -7.87 11.94 -13.46
CA ALA A 36 -9.20 11.79 -12.92
C ALA A 36 -10.08 10.91 -13.81
N LYS A 37 -10.40 9.71 -13.33
CA LYS A 37 -11.41 8.83 -13.95
C LYS A 37 -12.79 9.22 -13.41
N VAL A 38 -13.37 10.30 -13.94
CA VAL A 38 -14.70 10.81 -13.55
C VAL A 38 -15.78 9.71 -13.51
N PRO A 39 -15.84 8.75 -14.45
CA PRO A 39 -16.83 7.67 -14.39
C PRO A 39 -16.75 6.82 -13.12
N ALA A 40 -15.57 6.71 -12.50
CA ALA A 40 -15.39 5.94 -11.27
C ALA A 40 -16.12 6.56 -10.06
N LEU A 41 -16.40 7.87 -10.08
CA LEU A 41 -17.10 8.56 -8.98
C LEU A 41 -18.58 8.15 -8.86
N TYR A 42 -19.18 7.63 -9.93
CA TYR A 42 -20.55 7.13 -9.93
C TYR A 42 -20.68 5.68 -9.45
N SER A 43 -19.55 5.00 -9.22
CA SER A 43 -19.55 3.61 -8.76
C SER A 43 -19.71 3.52 -7.25
N VAL A 44 -20.78 2.87 -6.81
CA VAL A 44 -21.03 2.56 -5.38
C VAL A 44 -19.88 1.74 -4.78
N GLU A 45 -19.28 0.85 -5.57
CA GLU A 45 -18.16 0.02 -5.11
C GLU A 45 -16.93 0.86 -4.76
N VAL A 46 -16.69 1.97 -5.48
CA VAL A 46 -15.57 2.89 -5.18
C VAL A 46 -15.80 3.55 -3.82
N TRP A 47 -17.00 4.08 -3.58
CA TRP A 47 -17.34 4.71 -2.29
C TRP A 47 -17.32 3.72 -1.13
N ARG A 48 -17.81 2.49 -1.35
CA ARG A 48 -17.76 1.42 -0.35
C ARG A 48 -16.32 1.12 0.07
N ARG A 49 -15.40 0.95 -0.91
CA ARG A 49 -13.98 0.71 -0.64
C ARG A 49 -13.30 1.90 0.03
N THR A 50 -13.58 3.12 -0.41
CA THR A 50 -13.05 4.35 0.19
C THR A 50 -13.50 4.51 1.63
N GLY A 51 -14.79 4.26 1.92
CA GLY A 51 -15.31 4.26 3.27
C GLY A 51 -14.61 3.23 4.14
N ASN A 52 -14.47 1.99 3.66
CA ASN A 52 -13.78 0.92 4.40
C ASN A 52 -12.34 1.31 4.73
N GLN A 53 -11.61 1.82 3.74
CA GLN A 53 -10.24 2.29 3.91
C GLN A 53 -10.16 3.41 4.96
N LEU A 54 -11.09 4.37 4.95
CA LEU A 54 -11.12 5.46 5.92
C LEU A 54 -11.29 4.95 7.35
N PHE A 55 -12.24 4.04 7.56
CA PHE A 55 -12.51 3.47 8.88
C PHE A 55 -11.34 2.60 9.38
N LEU A 56 -10.76 1.77 8.51
CA LEU A 56 -9.58 0.97 8.86
C LEU A 56 -8.34 1.83 9.13
N SER A 57 -8.18 2.95 8.41
CA SER A 57 -7.05 3.87 8.56
C SER A 57 -7.15 4.73 9.83
N LEU A 58 -8.33 5.26 10.14
CA LEU A 58 -8.53 6.09 11.33
C LEU A 58 -8.76 5.27 12.60
N GLY A 59 -9.20 4.02 12.47
CA GLY A 59 -9.39 3.09 13.58
C GLY A 59 -10.55 3.33 14.58
N PRO A 60 -11.64 4.06 14.28
CA PRO A 60 -12.82 4.04 15.16
C PRO A 60 -13.45 2.64 15.18
N GLY A 61 -14.16 2.31 16.27
CA GLY A 61 -14.82 1.01 16.45
C GLY A 61 -13.91 -0.14 16.95
N PHE A 62 -12.59 0.04 16.97
CA PHE A 62 -11.66 -0.94 17.56
C PHE A 62 -11.52 -0.83 19.09
N GLY A 63 -12.11 0.20 19.72
CA GLY A 63 -11.99 0.46 21.16
C GLY A 63 -10.63 0.98 21.63
N SER A 64 -9.59 0.94 20.78
CA SER A 64 -8.23 1.41 21.10
C SER A 64 -8.17 2.89 21.50
N PHE A 65 -8.85 3.77 20.76
CA PHE A 65 -8.89 5.19 21.11
C PHE A 65 -9.65 5.45 22.40
N THR A 66 -10.75 4.74 22.64
CA THR A 66 -11.52 4.84 23.90
C THR A 66 -10.66 4.40 25.08
N ALA A 67 -9.92 3.30 24.94
CA ALA A 67 -9.00 2.79 25.95
C ALA A 67 -7.84 3.76 26.22
N ILE A 68 -7.22 4.34 25.19
CA ILE A 68 -6.12 5.30 25.37
C ILE A 68 -6.64 6.60 25.98
N SER A 69 -7.81 7.07 25.54
CA SER A 69 -8.41 8.33 25.99
C SER A 69 -8.84 8.28 27.46
N SER A 70 -9.15 7.09 28.00
CA SER A 70 -9.52 6.95 29.42
C SER A 70 -8.38 7.29 30.39
N TYR A 71 -7.13 7.23 29.93
CA TYR A 71 -5.93 7.61 30.70
C TYR A 71 -5.55 9.10 30.55
N ILE A 72 -6.19 9.83 29.63
CA ILE A 72 -5.90 11.25 29.38
C ILE A 72 -6.61 12.13 30.43
N PRO A 73 -5.95 13.17 31.00
CA PRO A 73 -6.60 14.09 31.94
C PRO A 73 -7.85 14.75 31.35
N ARG A 74 -8.90 14.92 32.16
CA ARG A 74 -10.18 15.52 31.72
C ARG A 74 -10.06 16.97 31.23
N SER A 75 -9.01 17.69 31.63
CA SER A 75 -8.76 19.06 31.19
C SER A 75 -8.11 19.16 29.80
N ASN A 76 -7.73 18.02 29.20
CA ASN A 76 -7.08 17.99 27.90
C ASN A 76 -8.07 18.31 26.78
N ASN A 77 -7.62 19.05 25.77
CA ASN A 77 -8.46 19.44 24.64
C ASN A 77 -8.53 18.32 23.59
N CYS A 78 -9.48 17.40 23.77
CA CYS A 78 -9.67 16.26 22.87
C CYS A 78 -10.04 16.66 21.43
N VAL A 79 -10.62 17.85 21.21
CA VAL A 79 -10.99 18.33 19.88
C VAL A 79 -9.74 18.62 19.05
N ILE A 80 -8.75 19.29 19.65
CA ILE A 80 -7.47 19.57 18.97
C ILE A 80 -6.75 18.25 18.63
N ASP A 81 -6.73 17.30 19.57
CA ASP A 81 -6.11 15.99 19.34
C ASP A 81 -6.78 15.23 18.20
N ALA A 82 -8.12 15.23 18.15
CA ALA A 82 -8.87 14.58 17.07
C ALA A 82 -8.57 15.20 15.69
N TYR A 83 -8.53 16.53 15.58
CA TYR A 83 -8.14 17.21 14.35
C TYR A 83 -6.69 16.92 13.96
N ALA A 84 -5.77 16.91 14.93
CA ALA A 84 -4.37 16.61 14.68
C ALA A 84 -4.18 15.18 14.15
N VAL A 85 -4.84 14.19 14.76
CA VAL A 85 -4.80 12.79 14.31
C VAL A 85 -5.37 12.64 12.90
N ALA A 86 -6.53 13.26 12.62
CA ALA A 86 -7.13 13.22 11.28
C ALA A 86 -6.22 13.87 10.21
N PHE A 87 -5.61 15.02 10.54
CA PHE A 87 -4.69 15.72 9.65
C PHE A 87 -3.40 14.92 9.39
N LEU A 88 -2.80 14.34 10.42
CA LEU A 88 -1.62 13.49 10.27
C LEU A 88 -1.92 12.24 9.43
N ASN A 89 -3.08 11.60 9.66
CA ASN A 89 -3.53 10.46 8.85
C ASN A 89 -3.68 10.85 7.37
N LEU A 90 -4.26 12.01 7.08
CA LEU A 90 -4.35 12.54 5.73
C LEU A 90 -2.95 12.77 5.11
N LEU A 91 -2.03 13.40 5.84
CA LEU A 91 -0.68 13.68 5.36
C LEU A 91 0.10 12.39 5.05
N VAL A 92 0.01 11.38 5.91
CA VAL A 92 0.63 10.06 5.69
C VAL A 92 0.00 9.37 4.49
N SER A 93 -1.32 9.42 4.37
CA SER A 93 -2.04 8.79 3.26
C SER A 93 -1.62 9.41 1.92
N LEU A 94 -1.62 10.75 1.83
CA LEU A 94 -1.18 11.46 0.63
C LEU A 94 0.29 11.17 0.29
N THR A 95 1.17 11.24 1.30
CA THR A 95 2.60 10.95 1.13
C THR A 95 2.82 9.53 0.61
N THR A 96 2.13 8.55 1.20
CA THR A 96 2.21 7.14 0.81
C THR A 96 1.65 6.93 -0.60
N THR A 97 0.54 7.57 -0.95
CA THR A 97 -0.02 7.48 -2.31
C THR A 97 0.94 8.03 -3.36
N VAL A 98 1.53 9.21 -3.13
CA VAL A 98 2.53 9.79 -4.05
C VAL A 98 3.75 8.88 -4.18
N PHE A 99 4.26 8.37 -3.05
CA PHE A 99 5.37 7.42 -3.04
C PHE A 99 5.04 6.15 -3.85
N VAL A 100 3.92 5.49 -3.57
CA VAL A 100 3.50 4.25 -4.25
C VAL A 100 3.35 4.48 -5.76
N PHE A 101 2.69 5.56 -6.20
CA PHE A 101 2.52 5.84 -7.63
C PHE A 101 3.83 6.21 -8.34
N ALA A 102 4.71 7.01 -7.73
CA ALA A 102 6.02 7.32 -8.28
C ALA A 102 6.84 6.04 -8.53
N VAL A 103 6.81 5.16 -7.54
CA VAL A 103 7.47 3.86 -7.58
C VAL A 103 6.85 2.93 -8.64
N MET A 104 5.52 2.81 -8.69
CA MET A 104 4.84 1.97 -9.70
C MET A 104 5.15 2.46 -11.12
N GLY A 105 5.26 3.77 -11.32
CA GLY A 105 5.71 4.35 -12.60
C GLY A 105 7.13 3.95 -12.97
N HIS A 106 8.05 3.92 -12.01
CA HIS A 106 9.41 3.43 -12.22
C HIS A 106 9.42 1.94 -12.60
N LEU A 107 8.68 1.10 -11.87
CA LEU A 107 8.59 -0.34 -12.15
C LEU A 107 7.98 -0.62 -13.52
N ALA A 108 6.89 0.06 -13.88
CA ALA A 108 6.26 -0.05 -15.20
C ALA A 108 7.26 0.33 -16.31
N THR A 109 8.04 1.40 -16.11
CA THR A 109 9.07 1.84 -17.06
C THR A 109 10.15 0.77 -17.24
N LYS A 110 10.66 0.20 -16.15
CA LYS A 110 11.69 -0.84 -16.19
C LYS A 110 11.20 -2.14 -16.84
N ASN A 111 9.97 -2.56 -16.53
CA ASN A 111 9.35 -3.73 -17.17
C ASN A 111 9.15 -3.50 -18.67
N ASN A 112 8.75 -2.29 -19.06
CA ASN A 112 8.58 -1.91 -20.45
C ASN A 112 9.93 -1.87 -21.21
N GLU A 113 11.00 -1.36 -20.58
CA GLU A 113 12.36 -1.42 -21.14
C GLU A 113 12.82 -2.87 -21.35
N LYS A 114 12.54 -3.76 -20.40
CA LYS A 114 12.82 -5.19 -20.54
C LYS A 114 12.03 -5.80 -21.71
N CYS A 115 10.77 -5.41 -21.90
CA CYS A 115 9.96 -5.81 -23.05
C CYS A 115 10.59 -5.36 -24.38
N TYR A 116 11.08 -4.11 -24.46
CA TYR A 116 11.78 -3.61 -25.65
C TYR A 116 13.06 -4.39 -25.96
N LEU A 117 13.87 -4.70 -24.94
CA LEU A 117 15.09 -5.49 -25.12
C LEU A 117 14.79 -6.92 -25.59
N MET A 118 13.80 -7.58 -24.99
CA MET A 118 13.36 -8.92 -25.43
C MET A 118 12.84 -8.93 -26.87
N ASN A 119 12.10 -7.90 -27.26
CA ASN A 119 11.64 -7.76 -28.63
C ASN A 119 12.81 -7.50 -29.60
N ALA A 120 13.80 -6.70 -29.20
CA ALA A 120 15.00 -6.45 -30.02
C ALA A 120 15.85 -7.72 -30.19
N GLU A 121 16.04 -8.51 -29.14
CA GLU A 121 16.70 -9.82 -29.20
C GLU A 121 15.98 -10.76 -30.18
N LYS A 122 14.66 -10.86 -30.10
CA LYS A 122 13.86 -11.64 -31.07
C LYS A 122 14.07 -11.19 -32.52
N VAL A 123 14.16 -9.88 -32.75
CA VAL A 123 14.42 -9.36 -34.10
C VAL A 123 15.83 -9.73 -34.55
N MET A 124 16.81 -9.62 -33.66
CA MET A 124 18.20 -10.01 -33.94
C MET A 124 18.31 -11.49 -34.32
N ASP A 125 17.62 -12.38 -33.59
CA ASP A 125 17.57 -13.81 -33.90
C ASP A 125 16.96 -14.09 -35.29
N LEU A 126 15.92 -13.34 -35.66
CA LEU A 126 15.28 -13.46 -36.98
C LEU A 126 16.15 -12.91 -38.12
N VAL A 127 17.00 -11.92 -37.86
CA VAL A 127 18.02 -11.43 -38.81
C VAL A 127 19.12 -12.48 -38.98
N ILE A 128 19.61 -13.08 -37.90
CA ILE A 128 20.62 -14.15 -37.94
C ILE A 128 20.09 -15.39 -38.68
N ALA A 129 18.81 -15.73 -38.47
CA ALA A 129 18.13 -16.82 -39.19
C ALA A 129 17.85 -16.52 -40.67
N GLN A 130 18.28 -15.37 -41.19
CA GLN A 130 18.07 -14.88 -42.57
C GLN A 130 16.58 -14.74 -42.97
N VAL A 131 15.68 -14.65 -41.99
CA VAL A 131 14.24 -14.41 -42.23
C VAL A 131 13.98 -12.92 -42.45
N LEU A 132 14.74 -12.07 -41.76
CA LEU A 132 14.71 -10.61 -41.87
C LEU A 132 15.97 -10.09 -42.56
N PRO A 133 15.85 -8.97 -43.28
CA PRO A 133 17.00 -8.39 -43.97
C PRO A 133 17.89 -7.63 -42.96
N PRO A 134 19.20 -7.47 -43.24
CA PRO A 134 20.16 -6.90 -42.29
C PRO A 134 19.86 -5.45 -41.90
N GLU A 135 19.06 -4.72 -42.68
CA GLU A 135 18.60 -3.37 -42.34
C GLU A 135 17.66 -3.34 -41.14
N ALA A 136 17.10 -4.49 -40.75
CA ALA A 136 16.29 -4.64 -39.54
C ALA A 136 17.14 -4.83 -38.26
N HIS A 137 18.46 -4.65 -38.32
CA HIS A 137 19.30 -4.77 -37.13
C HIS A 137 19.01 -3.65 -36.11
N PRO A 138 18.78 -3.97 -34.82
CA PRO A 138 18.65 -2.96 -33.77
C PRO A 138 19.96 -2.18 -33.58
N PRO A 139 19.94 -0.88 -33.29
CA PRO A 139 21.15 -0.10 -33.03
C PRO A 139 21.78 -0.48 -31.69
N ASP A 140 23.12 -0.58 -31.62
CA ASP A 140 23.82 -0.93 -30.37
C ASP A 140 23.57 0.06 -29.23
N SER A 141 23.27 1.33 -29.56
CA SER A 141 22.89 2.35 -28.58
C SER A 141 21.60 2.03 -27.83
N LEU A 142 20.79 1.09 -28.33
CA LEU A 142 19.52 0.66 -27.73
C LEU A 142 19.70 0.19 -26.27
N TYR A 143 20.81 -0.48 -25.94
CA TYR A 143 21.06 -0.99 -24.60
C TYR A 143 21.27 0.12 -23.55
N HIS A 144 21.61 1.34 -23.98
CA HIS A 144 21.82 2.48 -23.09
C HIS A 144 20.53 3.26 -22.77
N ASP A 145 19.62 3.39 -23.74
CA ASP A 145 18.34 4.08 -23.55
C ASP A 145 17.19 3.41 -24.34
N PRO A 146 16.71 2.24 -23.89
CA PRO A 146 15.71 1.47 -24.63
C PRO A 146 14.39 2.24 -24.81
N SER A 147 14.00 3.00 -23.78
CA SER A 147 12.74 3.75 -23.74
C SER A 147 12.60 4.79 -24.85
N SER A 148 13.68 5.44 -25.25
CA SER A 148 13.64 6.48 -26.29
C SER A 148 14.04 5.97 -27.67
N ILE A 149 14.93 4.97 -27.74
CA ILE A 149 15.54 4.49 -28.99
C ILE A 149 14.66 3.43 -29.65
N TYR A 150 14.09 2.48 -28.90
CA TYR A 150 13.30 1.39 -29.47
C TYR A 150 12.11 1.89 -30.31
N PRO A 151 11.26 2.81 -29.80
CA PRO A 151 10.10 3.28 -30.57
C PRO A 151 10.52 4.07 -31.82
N LYS A 152 11.60 4.86 -31.73
CA LYS A 152 12.15 5.61 -32.87
C LYS A 152 12.68 4.68 -33.95
N TRP A 153 13.46 3.69 -33.55
CA TRP A 153 13.98 2.67 -34.47
C TRP A 153 12.84 1.89 -35.13
N LEU A 154 11.88 1.38 -34.35
CA LEU A 154 10.75 0.61 -34.86
C LEU A 154 9.92 1.44 -35.85
N ASN A 155 9.69 2.72 -35.56
CA ASN A 155 8.93 3.62 -36.44
C ASN A 155 9.68 4.00 -37.72
N ASN A 156 11.01 4.06 -37.70
CA ASN A 156 11.83 4.38 -38.86
C ASN A 156 12.00 3.20 -39.84
N LEU A 157 11.64 1.98 -39.43
CA LEU A 157 11.70 0.82 -40.32
C LEU A 157 10.70 0.95 -41.49
N PRO A 158 11.08 0.50 -42.70
CA PRO A 158 10.15 0.39 -43.83
C PRO A 158 8.89 -0.44 -43.50
N GLU A 159 7.75 -0.07 -44.06
CA GLU A 159 6.46 -0.76 -43.80
C GLU A 159 6.46 -2.25 -44.19
N TYR A 160 7.23 -2.64 -45.21
CA TYR A 160 7.38 -4.05 -45.60
C TYR A 160 8.09 -4.90 -44.53
N ILE A 161 8.94 -4.27 -43.71
CA ILE A 161 9.62 -4.92 -42.58
C ILE A 161 8.68 -4.94 -41.38
N LYS A 162 8.06 -3.79 -41.05
CA LYS A 162 7.14 -3.67 -39.91
C LYS A 162 6.01 -4.69 -39.97
N SER A 163 5.33 -4.80 -41.11
CA SER A 163 4.23 -5.76 -41.31
C SER A 163 4.64 -7.22 -41.08
N ARG A 164 5.90 -7.57 -41.33
CA ARG A 164 6.46 -8.92 -41.13
C ARG A 164 6.90 -9.19 -39.70
N ILE A 165 7.32 -8.14 -38.97
CA ILE A 165 7.83 -8.23 -37.61
C ILE A 165 6.71 -8.10 -36.55
N LEU A 166 5.75 -7.20 -36.76
CA LEU A 166 4.69 -6.87 -35.80
C LEU A 166 3.93 -8.08 -35.22
N PRO A 167 3.62 -9.14 -36.00
CA PRO A 167 2.93 -10.33 -35.47
C PRO A 167 3.74 -11.14 -34.46
N ASN A 168 5.08 -11.08 -34.55
CA ASN A 168 5.99 -11.87 -33.71
C ASN A 168 6.47 -11.10 -32.47
N LEU A 169 6.17 -9.81 -32.39
CA LEU A 169 6.54 -8.94 -31.28
C LEU A 169 5.45 -8.90 -30.22
N THR A 170 5.87 -8.77 -28.96
CA THR A 170 4.96 -8.50 -27.85
C THR A 170 4.62 -7.01 -27.82
N ASP A 171 3.35 -6.67 -27.58
CA ASP A 171 2.90 -5.27 -27.42
C ASP A 171 3.39 -4.70 -26.07
N CYS A 172 4.42 -3.85 -26.12
CA CYS A 172 5.05 -3.22 -24.96
C CYS A 172 4.35 -1.87 -24.63
N ASP A 173 3.15 -1.96 -24.07
CA ASP A 173 2.35 -0.81 -23.63
C ASP A 173 2.59 -0.48 -22.15
N LEU A 174 3.10 0.73 -21.89
CA LEU A 174 3.45 1.22 -20.56
C LEU A 174 2.23 1.32 -19.61
N SER A 175 1.04 1.66 -20.14
CA SER A 175 -0.21 1.70 -19.36
C SER A 175 -0.69 0.31 -18.98
N LYS A 176 -0.50 -0.71 -19.84
CA LYS A 176 -0.80 -2.10 -19.48
C LYS A 176 0.12 -2.61 -18.38
N GLU A 177 1.42 -2.32 -18.46
CA GLU A 177 2.38 -2.66 -17.41
C GLU A 177 2.03 -1.98 -16.07
N LEU A 178 1.64 -0.70 -16.09
CA LEU A 178 1.17 -0.03 -14.87
C LEU A 178 -0.06 -0.70 -14.26
N ASN A 179 -1.07 -1.06 -15.07
CA ASN A 179 -2.27 -1.74 -14.58
C ASN A 179 -1.96 -3.13 -14.00
N LYS A 180 -1.00 -3.85 -14.58
CA LYS A 180 -0.56 -5.16 -14.08
C LYS A 180 0.08 -5.06 -12.70
N VAL A 181 0.85 -4.01 -12.45
CA VAL A 181 1.49 -3.73 -11.14
C VAL A 181 0.45 -3.39 -10.06
N MET A 182 -0.71 -2.85 -10.42
CA MET A 182 -1.73 -2.40 -9.46
C MET A 182 -2.64 -3.52 -8.89
N ILE A 183 -2.55 -4.77 -9.35
CA ILE A 183 -3.53 -5.82 -9.02
C ILE A 183 -2.96 -6.80 -7.97
N GLY A 184 -3.40 -6.68 -6.70
CA GLY A 184 -3.36 -7.77 -5.70
C GLY A 184 -2.85 -7.39 -4.29
N PRO A 185 -3.49 -7.85 -3.18
CA PRO A 185 -3.03 -7.57 -1.81
C PRO A 185 -1.66 -8.20 -1.47
N GLY A 186 -1.42 -9.43 -1.90
CA GLY A 186 -0.11 -10.11 -1.75
C GLY A 186 0.96 -9.62 -2.73
N VAL A 187 0.53 -8.94 -3.79
CA VAL A 187 1.41 -8.31 -4.78
C VAL A 187 2.04 -7.05 -4.18
N VAL A 188 1.39 -6.33 -3.26
CA VAL A 188 1.95 -5.11 -2.66
C VAL A 188 3.27 -5.38 -1.95
N ILE A 189 3.41 -6.41 -1.10
CA ILE A 189 4.66 -6.69 -0.36
C ILE A 189 5.78 -7.21 -1.28
N VAL A 190 5.45 -8.09 -2.22
CA VAL A 190 6.42 -8.62 -3.20
C VAL A 190 6.90 -7.51 -4.13
N THR A 191 5.96 -6.74 -4.67
CA THR A 191 6.23 -5.55 -5.49
C THR A 191 7.03 -4.55 -4.67
N PHE A 192 6.73 -4.34 -3.39
CA PHE A 192 7.49 -3.46 -2.50
C PHE A 192 8.95 -3.92 -2.34
N SER A 193 9.18 -5.21 -2.18
CA SER A 193 10.54 -5.77 -2.07
C SER A 193 11.31 -5.63 -3.38
N ASP A 194 10.64 -5.88 -4.50
CA ASP A 194 11.18 -5.66 -5.85
C ASP A 194 11.53 -4.19 -6.05
N ILE A 195 10.63 -3.27 -5.67
CA ILE A 195 10.83 -1.82 -5.72
C ILE A 195 12.09 -1.39 -4.98
N VAL A 196 12.26 -1.84 -3.74
CA VAL A 196 13.40 -1.42 -2.92
C VAL A 196 14.71 -1.97 -3.49
N SER A 197 14.65 -3.14 -4.14
CA SER A 197 15.80 -3.71 -4.85
C SER A 197 16.29 -2.83 -6.02
N LEU A 198 15.41 -1.96 -6.56
CA LEU A 198 15.74 -1.04 -7.66
C LEU A 198 16.49 0.21 -7.19
N PHE A 199 16.52 0.51 -5.89
CA PHE A 199 17.17 1.70 -5.39
C PHE A 199 18.69 1.54 -5.39
N SER A 200 19.43 2.64 -5.59
CA SER A 200 20.88 2.63 -5.41
C SER A 200 21.19 2.43 -3.92
N GLY A 201 22.02 1.43 -3.60
CA GLY A 201 22.19 0.90 -2.25
C GLY A 201 21.01 0.06 -1.74
N PRO A 202 20.60 -1.03 -2.43
CA PRO A 202 19.39 -1.81 -2.10
C PRO A 202 19.33 -2.30 -0.65
N THR A 203 20.48 -2.71 -0.09
CA THR A 203 20.58 -3.28 1.26
C THR A 203 20.13 -2.29 2.33
N PHE A 204 20.55 -1.02 2.23
CA PHE A 204 20.17 0.02 3.19
C PHE A 204 18.67 0.27 3.16
N TRP A 205 18.11 0.49 1.96
CA TRP A 205 16.69 0.79 1.79
C TRP A 205 15.79 -0.40 2.18
N SER A 206 16.26 -1.62 1.97
CA SER A 206 15.55 -2.85 2.38
C SER A 206 15.43 -2.92 3.90
N ILE A 207 16.54 -2.77 4.62
CA ILE A 207 16.55 -2.79 6.09
C ILE A 207 15.64 -1.69 6.65
N VAL A 208 15.81 -0.46 6.17
CA VAL A 208 15.02 0.70 6.62
C VAL A 208 13.53 0.47 6.39
N THR A 209 13.15 -0.13 5.26
CA THR A 209 11.73 -0.33 5.00
C THR A 209 11.12 -1.51 5.76
N PHE A 210 11.82 -2.63 5.89
CA PHE A 210 11.34 -3.70 6.76
C PHE A 210 11.19 -3.22 8.21
N LEU A 211 12.12 -2.38 8.68
CA LEU A 211 12.01 -1.73 9.98
C LEU A 211 10.76 -0.83 10.07
N LEU A 212 10.44 -0.06 9.02
CA LEU A 212 9.20 0.71 8.93
C LEU A 212 7.97 -0.20 9.07
N LEU A 213 7.87 -1.26 8.27
CA LEU A 213 6.73 -2.18 8.27
C LEU A 213 6.53 -2.85 9.63
N VAL A 214 7.62 -3.27 10.28
CA VAL A 214 7.58 -3.85 11.63
C VAL A 214 7.12 -2.82 12.66
N ASN A 215 7.61 -1.58 12.62
CA ASN A 215 7.20 -0.53 13.55
C ASN A 215 5.72 -0.15 13.39
N LEU A 216 5.23 -0.06 12.14
CA LEU A 216 3.81 0.19 11.85
C LEU A 216 2.94 -0.95 12.39
N GLY A 217 3.28 -2.20 12.08
CA GLY A 217 2.54 -3.37 12.57
C GLY A 217 2.54 -3.48 14.10
N LEU A 218 3.68 -3.26 14.74
CA LEU A 218 3.79 -3.32 16.19
C LEU A 218 2.94 -2.24 16.89
N SER A 219 2.95 -1.01 16.35
CA SER A 219 2.16 0.10 16.92
C SER A 219 0.67 -0.18 16.87
N THR A 220 0.17 -0.73 15.75
CA THR A 220 -1.23 -1.10 15.59
C THR A 220 -1.62 -2.24 16.53
N VAL A 221 -0.80 -3.29 16.65
CA VAL A 221 -1.10 -4.43 17.53
C VAL A 221 -1.13 -4.01 19.00
N ILE A 222 -0.25 -3.09 19.42
CA ILE A 222 -0.27 -2.54 20.79
C ILE A 222 -1.62 -1.83 21.05
N GLY A 223 -2.10 -1.03 20.09
CA GLY A 223 -3.39 -0.34 20.21
C GLY A 223 -4.57 -1.32 20.29
N ILE A 224 -4.59 -2.35 19.47
CA ILE A 224 -5.64 -3.39 19.49
C ILE A 224 -5.63 -4.14 20.83
N ILE A 225 -4.44 -4.54 21.30
CA ILE A 225 -4.29 -5.21 22.59
C ILE A 225 -4.81 -4.32 23.74
N GLN A 226 -4.50 -3.02 23.74
CA GLN A 226 -5.05 -2.09 24.74
C GLN A 226 -6.58 -1.99 24.66
N GLY A 227 -7.14 -1.96 23.44
CA GLY A 227 -8.59 -1.97 23.21
C GLY A 227 -9.30 -3.19 23.80
N ILE A 228 -8.60 -4.34 23.91
CA ILE A 228 -9.14 -5.57 24.52
C ILE A 228 -8.88 -5.61 26.03
N ILE A 229 -7.66 -5.26 26.46
CA ILE A 229 -7.24 -5.39 27.85
C ILE A 229 -7.95 -4.40 28.77
N THR A 230 -8.06 -3.13 28.37
CA THR A 230 -8.66 -2.08 29.20
C THR A 230 -10.10 -2.41 29.61
N PRO A 231 -11.05 -2.75 28.70
CA PRO A 231 -12.41 -3.08 29.12
C PRO A 231 -12.50 -4.36 29.98
N LEU A 232 -11.61 -5.35 29.76
CA LEU A 232 -11.55 -6.55 30.60
C LEU A 232 -11.09 -6.22 32.03
N GLN A 233 -10.13 -5.31 32.18
CA GLN A 233 -9.64 -4.85 33.48
C GLN A 233 -10.68 -3.98 34.21
N ASP A 234 -11.42 -3.16 33.47
CA ASP A 234 -12.46 -2.30 34.05
C ASP A 234 -13.69 -3.10 34.51
N THR A 235 -14.01 -4.20 33.82
CA THR A 235 -15.16 -5.06 34.16
C THR A 235 -14.85 -6.01 35.32
N PHE A 236 -13.63 -6.55 35.39
CA PHE A 236 -13.26 -7.59 36.36
C PHE A 236 -12.09 -7.15 37.25
N SER A 237 -12.37 -6.91 38.53
CA SER A 237 -11.36 -6.52 39.53
C SER A 237 -10.22 -7.53 39.69
N SER A 238 -10.52 -8.84 39.60
CA SER A 238 -9.52 -9.91 39.67
C SER A 238 -8.51 -9.87 38.51
N LEU A 239 -8.97 -9.52 37.30
CA LEU A 239 -8.12 -9.38 36.11
C LEU A 239 -7.26 -8.12 36.16
N ARG A 240 -7.72 -7.08 36.85
CA ARG A 240 -6.98 -5.84 37.10
C ARG A 240 -5.77 -6.10 38.01
N GLU A 241 -5.92 -6.90 39.06
CA GLU A 241 -4.81 -7.27 39.95
C GLU A 241 -3.74 -8.11 39.22
N HIS A 242 -4.15 -8.94 38.27
CA HIS A 242 -3.28 -9.84 37.50
C HIS A 242 -3.04 -9.37 36.05
N SER A 243 -2.86 -8.06 35.84
CA SER A 243 -2.74 -7.43 34.50
C SER A 243 -1.70 -8.08 33.56
N LYS A 244 -0.54 -8.50 34.09
CA LYS A 244 0.51 -9.18 33.32
C LYS A 244 0.05 -10.55 32.83
N LEU A 245 -0.64 -11.32 33.69
CA LEU A 245 -1.16 -12.63 33.35
C LEU A 245 -2.29 -12.53 32.32
N LEU A 246 -3.16 -11.52 32.46
CA LEU A 246 -4.20 -11.21 31.48
C LEU A 246 -3.60 -10.94 30.09
N THR A 247 -2.54 -10.14 30.03
CA THR A 247 -1.88 -9.83 28.75
C THR A 247 -1.35 -11.09 28.07
N VAL A 248 -0.69 -11.97 28.82
CA VAL A 248 -0.23 -13.28 28.29
C VAL A 248 -1.42 -14.14 27.86
N GLY A 249 -2.49 -14.15 28.65
CA GLY A 249 -3.72 -14.89 28.37
C GLY A 249 -4.43 -14.44 27.09
N VAL A 250 -4.30 -13.18 26.67
CA VAL A 250 -4.83 -12.67 25.39
C VAL A 250 -3.86 -12.94 24.24
N CYS A 251 -2.56 -12.71 24.44
CA CYS A 251 -1.55 -12.88 23.38
C CYS A 251 -1.35 -14.34 22.95
N VAL A 252 -1.45 -15.31 23.87
CA VAL A 252 -1.22 -16.73 23.54
C VAL A 252 -2.30 -17.27 22.57
N PRO A 253 -3.61 -17.11 22.82
CA PRO A 253 -4.65 -17.46 21.85
C PRO A 253 -4.51 -16.73 20.51
N MET A 254 -4.17 -15.44 20.52
CA MET A 254 -3.93 -14.68 19.28
C MET A 254 -2.77 -15.28 18.47
N PHE A 255 -1.68 -15.65 19.13
CA PHE A 255 -0.54 -16.32 18.50
C PHE A 255 -0.94 -17.69 17.94
N LEU A 256 -1.64 -18.52 18.70
CA LEU A 256 -2.11 -19.83 18.25
C LEU A 256 -3.06 -19.72 17.05
N GLY A 257 -3.96 -18.73 17.07
CA GLY A 257 -4.83 -18.43 15.93
C GLY A 257 -4.04 -17.98 14.69
N SER A 258 -2.99 -17.17 14.88
CA SER A 258 -2.15 -16.68 13.78
C SER A 258 -1.43 -17.81 13.02
N LEU A 259 -1.14 -18.94 13.67
CA LEU A 259 -0.52 -20.11 13.04
C LEU A 259 -1.37 -20.73 11.92
N LEU A 260 -2.70 -20.52 11.93
CA LEU A 260 -3.58 -20.96 10.85
C LEU A 260 -3.25 -20.25 9.52
N PHE A 261 -2.77 -19.01 9.58
CA PHE A 261 -2.45 -18.19 8.40
C PHE A 261 -1.05 -18.43 7.84
N VAL A 262 -0.19 -19.19 8.55
CA VAL A 262 1.18 -19.50 8.09
C VAL A 262 1.20 -20.63 7.04
N ARG A 263 0.09 -21.35 6.87
CA ARG A 263 -0.03 -22.45 5.89
C ARG A 263 0.03 -21.92 4.45
N PRO A 264 0.35 -22.76 3.44
CA PRO A 264 0.36 -22.34 2.03
C PRO A 264 -0.97 -21.75 1.54
N SER A 265 -2.09 -22.18 2.11
CA SER A 265 -3.43 -21.63 1.84
C SER A 265 -3.78 -20.38 2.66
N GLY A 266 -2.88 -19.94 3.55
CA GLY A 266 -3.09 -18.85 4.50
C GLY A 266 -3.45 -17.52 3.85
N SER A 267 -2.83 -17.19 2.71
CA SER A 267 -3.14 -15.98 1.93
C SER A 267 -4.62 -15.89 1.53
N TYR A 268 -5.24 -17.03 1.18
CA TYR A 268 -6.67 -17.07 0.87
C TYR A 268 -7.53 -16.78 2.09
N TYR A 269 -7.18 -17.33 3.25
CA TYR A 269 -7.89 -17.07 4.51
C TYR A 269 -7.74 -15.61 4.95
N VAL A 270 -6.56 -15.02 4.82
CA VAL A 270 -6.32 -13.60 5.15
C VAL A 270 -7.18 -12.71 4.27
N ASN A 271 -7.18 -12.91 2.95
CA ASN A 271 -8.00 -12.10 2.04
C ASN A 271 -9.50 -12.26 2.33
N LEU A 272 -9.97 -13.47 2.62
CA LEU A 272 -11.37 -13.72 2.95
C LEU A 272 -11.80 -13.02 4.25
N LEU A 273 -10.95 -13.06 5.29
CA LEU A 273 -11.24 -12.40 6.56
C LEU A 273 -11.17 -10.87 6.43
N ASP A 274 -10.21 -10.33 5.68
CA ASP A 274 -10.08 -8.90 5.46
C ASP A 274 -11.31 -8.32 4.74
N ASP A 275 -11.76 -8.97 3.66
CA ASP A 275 -12.90 -8.51 2.86
C ASP A 275 -14.23 -8.56 3.64
N TYR A 276 -14.47 -9.62 4.44
CA TYR A 276 -15.78 -9.87 5.05
C TYR A 276 -15.83 -9.69 6.56
N TRP A 277 -14.82 -10.16 7.30
CA TRP A 277 -14.89 -10.25 8.76
C TRP A 277 -14.47 -8.97 9.49
N VAL A 278 -13.51 -8.21 8.94
CA VAL A 278 -13.07 -6.97 9.58
C VAL A 278 -14.01 -5.83 9.24
N SER A 279 -14.33 -5.70 7.95
CA SER A 279 -15.05 -4.55 7.41
C SER A 279 -16.49 -4.44 7.94
N LEU A 280 -17.30 -5.50 7.80
CA LEU A 280 -18.75 -5.44 8.11
C LEU A 280 -19.06 -5.17 9.59
N PRO A 281 -18.45 -5.86 10.57
CA PRO A 281 -18.74 -5.61 11.98
C PRO A 281 -18.30 -4.22 12.42
N LEU A 282 -17.20 -3.71 11.87
CA LEU A 282 -16.68 -2.40 12.23
C LEU A 282 -17.67 -1.29 11.85
N PHE A 283 -18.23 -1.31 10.64
CA PHE A 283 -19.28 -0.35 10.25
C PHE A 283 -20.48 -0.41 11.21
N PHE A 284 -20.92 -1.61 11.55
CA PHE A 284 -22.05 -1.80 12.44
C PHE A 284 -21.79 -1.23 13.85
N ILE A 285 -20.60 -1.50 14.42
CA ILE A 285 -20.19 -0.97 15.72
C ILE A 285 -20.16 0.57 15.70
N VAL A 286 -19.53 1.17 14.70
CA VAL A 286 -19.43 2.64 14.61
C VAL A 286 -20.79 3.30 14.46
N ILE A 287 -21.72 2.70 13.71
CA ILE A 287 -23.10 3.19 13.59
C ILE A 287 -23.80 3.14 14.95
N LEU A 288 -23.68 2.02 15.67
CA LEU A 288 -24.28 1.87 17.00
C LEU A 288 -23.69 2.86 18.01
N GLU A 289 -22.37 3.04 18.04
CA GLU A 289 -21.69 4.03 18.88
C GLU A 289 -22.21 5.44 18.60
N THR A 290 -22.33 5.80 17.32
CA THR A 290 -22.82 7.12 16.90
C THR A 290 -24.28 7.34 17.31
N ILE A 291 -25.14 6.33 17.12
CA ILE A 291 -26.56 6.39 17.51
C ILE A 291 -26.69 6.49 19.03
N ALA A 292 -25.94 5.69 19.79
CA ALA A 292 -25.97 5.69 21.24
C ALA A 292 -25.57 7.06 21.80
N MET A 293 -24.50 7.66 21.27
CA MET A 293 -24.05 8.99 21.70
C MET A 293 -25.02 10.10 21.30
N ALA A 294 -25.57 10.07 20.09
CA ALA A 294 -26.45 11.12 19.59
C ALA A 294 -27.85 11.09 20.24
N TRP A 295 -28.45 9.91 20.36
CA TRP A 295 -29.87 9.73 20.72
C TRP A 295 -30.10 9.22 22.15
N ILE A 296 -29.28 8.27 22.64
CA ILE A 296 -29.49 7.65 23.96
C ILE A 296 -28.89 8.53 25.06
N TYR A 297 -27.61 8.90 24.94
CA TYR A 297 -26.96 9.82 25.87
C TYR A 297 -27.47 11.26 25.68
N GLY A 298 -27.83 11.60 24.44
CA GLY A 298 -28.37 12.89 24.05
C GLY A 298 -27.27 13.90 23.75
N ALA A 299 -27.24 14.39 22.50
CA ALA A 299 -26.24 15.35 22.02
C ALA A 299 -26.12 16.63 22.89
N ARG A 300 -27.22 17.07 23.51
CA ARG A 300 -27.25 18.23 24.42
C ARG A 300 -26.56 17.99 25.77
N SER A 301 -26.54 16.75 26.26
CA SER A 301 -25.81 16.40 27.49
C SER A 301 -24.32 16.21 27.23
N HIS A 302 -23.94 15.82 26.01
CA HIS A 302 -22.54 15.63 25.63
C HIS A 302 -21.82 16.94 25.30
N MET A 303 -22.53 17.95 24.79
CA MET A 303 -21.97 19.28 24.48
C MET A 303 -21.82 20.20 25.70
N ARG A 304 -22.32 19.82 26.87
CA ARG A 304 -22.17 20.55 28.14
C ARG A 304 -20.95 20.05 28.91
#